data_AF-A0A7Y4VRS2-F1
#
_entry.id   AF-A0A7Y4VRS2-F1
#
_cell.length_a   1.000
_cell.length_b   1.000
_cell.length_c   1.000
_cell.angle_alpha   90.00
_cell.angle_beta   90.00
_cell.angle_gamma   90.00
#
_symmetry.space_group_name_H-M   'P 1'
#
loop_
_entity.id
_entity.type
_entity.pdbx_description
1 polymer ?
#
loop_
_entity_poly.entity_id
_entity_poly.type
_entity_poly.pdbx_seq_one_letter_code
_entity_poly.pdbx_strand_id
1 'polypeptide(L)'
;MVESQNAGPLVERLGVRIAEAAKLIGCSTRTMHKLISSGRTPRTYRLNGMVLFAADELREWARRGFPNREQLEAIHRANGTVKGADK
;
A
#
# COMPACT_ATOMS: atom_id res chain seq x y z
N MET A 1 -21.52 -20.74 -11.85
CA MET A 1 -20.65 -19.71 -11.22
C MET A 1 -19.93 -20.38 -10.08
N VAL A 2 -18.64 -20.65 -10.21
CA VAL A 2 -17.80 -21.03 -9.06
C VAL A 2 -16.45 -20.40 -9.28
N GLU A 3 -16.09 -19.57 -8.31
CA GLU A 3 -14.91 -18.71 -8.28
C GLU A 3 -13.63 -19.54 -8.37
N SER A 4 -12.79 -19.22 -9.36
CA SER A 4 -11.46 -19.80 -9.50
C SER A 4 -10.58 -19.37 -8.32
N GLN A 5 -10.37 -20.28 -7.37
CA GLN A 5 -9.29 -20.17 -6.41
C GLN A 5 -7.96 -20.27 -7.16
N ASN A 6 -7.34 -19.12 -7.40
CA ASN A 6 -6.02 -19.04 -8.00
C ASN A 6 -4.96 -19.25 -6.91
N ALA A 7 -4.69 -20.52 -6.59
CA ALA A 7 -3.52 -20.92 -5.82
C ALA A 7 -2.26 -20.82 -6.70
N GLY A 8 -1.91 -19.59 -7.08
CA GLY A 8 -0.56 -19.29 -7.54
C GLY A 8 0.44 -19.50 -6.41
N PRO A 9 1.76 -19.57 -6.68
CA PRO A 9 2.75 -19.60 -5.62
C PRO A 9 2.49 -18.48 -4.59
N LEU A 10 2.95 -18.63 -3.34
CA LEU A 10 2.89 -17.63 -2.26
C LEU A 10 3.68 -16.33 -2.58
N VAL A 11 3.78 -15.96 -3.85
CA VAL A 11 4.16 -14.63 -4.31
C VAL A 11 3.01 -13.70 -4.00
N GLU A 12 3.06 -13.13 -2.81
CA GLU A 12 2.26 -12.00 -2.42
C GLU A 12 2.23 -10.96 -3.55
N ARG A 13 1.03 -10.47 -3.89
CA ARG A 13 0.88 -9.38 -4.87
C ARG A 13 1.66 -8.17 -4.35
N LEU A 14 2.83 -7.92 -4.91
CA LEU A 14 3.71 -6.82 -4.51
C LEU A 14 3.06 -5.45 -4.72
N GLY A 15 2.09 -5.31 -5.62
CA GLY A 15 1.42 -4.04 -5.94
C GLY A 15 -0.11 -4.17 -6.02
N VAL A 16 -0.84 -3.38 -5.25
CA VAL A 16 -2.30 -3.27 -5.29
C VAL A 16 -2.75 -1.91 -5.80
N ARG A 17 -3.83 -1.88 -6.61
CA ARG A 17 -4.44 -0.64 -7.11
C ARG A 17 -5.31 0.00 -6.03
N ILE A 18 -5.67 1.27 -6.24
CA ILE A 18 -6.49 2.08 -5.29
C ILE A 18 -7.76 1.34 -4.81
N ALA A 19 -8.51 0.69 -5.71
CA ALA A 19 -9.73 -0.02 -5.34
C ALA A 19 -9.45 -1.21 -4.38
N GLU A 20 -8.38 -1.95 -4.64
CA GLU A 20 -7.96 -3.08 -3.80
C GLU A 20 -7.34 -2.59 -2.49
N ALA A 21 -6.57 -1.50 -2.54
CA ALA A 21 -6.01 -0.86 -1.36
C ALA A 21 -7.11 -0.36 -0.41
N ALA A 22 -8.18 0.24 -0.95
CA ALA A 22 -9.33 0.67 -0.19
C ALA A 22 -10.05 -0.50 0.50
N LYS A 23 -10.23 -1.63 -0.20
CA LYS A 23 -10.77 -2.86 0.40
C LYS A 23 -9.88 -3.41 1.50
N LEU A 24 -8.56 -3.44 1.28
CA LEU A 24 -7.58 -3.97 2.25
C LEU A 24 -7.61 -3.23 3.58
N ILE A 25 -7.82 -1.93 3.57
CA ILE A 25 -7.87 -1.11 4.79
C ILE A 25 -9.31 -0.84 5.29
N GLY A 26 -10.32 -1.40 4.62
CA GLY A 26 -11.72 -1.25 5.00
C GLY A 26 -12.30 0.16 4.80
N CYS A 27 -11.83 0.92 3.81
CA CYS A 27 -12.34 2.28 3.53
C CYS A 27 -12.91 2.43 2.11
N SER A 28 -13.56 3.57 1.85
CA SER A 28 -14.02 3.91 0.50
C SER A 28 -12.86 4.33 -0.41
N THR A 29 -13.00 4.13 -1.72
CA THR A 29 -12.03 4.62 -2.73
C THR A 29 -11.85 6.13 -2.67
N ARG A 30 -12.93 6.88 -2.41
CA ARG A 30 -12.88 8.33 -2.20
C ARG A 30 -12.02 8.71 -0.99
N THR A 31 -12.17 7.99 0.11
CA THR A 31 -11.32 8.17 1.30
C THR A 31 -9.86 7.89 0.96
N MET A 32 -9.60 6.83 0.19
CA MET A 32 -8.26 6.51 -0.25
C MET A 32 -7.64 7.62 -1.10
N HIS A 33 -8.38 8.19 -2.06
CA HIS A 33 -7.92 9.35 -2.83
C HIS A 33 -7.58 10.57 -1.94
N LYS A 34 -8.39 10.85 -0.90
CA LYS A 34 -8.09 11.92 0.07
C LYS A 34 -6.83 11.64 0.88
N LEU A 35 -6.60 10.39 1.26
CA LEU A 35 -5.39 10.00 2.00
C LEU A 35 -4.15 10.17 1.13
N ILE A 36 -4.23 9.78 -0.15
CA ILE A 36 -3.15 10.01 -1.13
C ILE A 36 -2.87 11.51 -1.28
N SER A 37 -3.89 12.33 -1.52
CA SER A 37 -3.71 13.77 -1.74
C SER A 37 -3.22 14.51 -0.49
N SER A 38 -3.50 13.99 0.71
CA SER A 38 -3.01 14.53 1.99
C SER A 38 -1.63 13.99 2.38
N GLY A 39 -1.04 13.11 1.59
CA GLY A 39 0.25 12.50 1.90
C GLY A 39 0.20 11.57 3.12
N ARG A 40 -0.99 11.12 3.53
CA ARG A 40 -1.19 10.19 4.65
C ARG A 40 -1.35 8.78 4.14
N THR A 41 -0.43 8.33 3.29
CA THR A 41 -0.39 6.96 2.80
C THR A 41 1.06 6.47 2.79
N PRO A 42 1.26 5.15 2.83
CA PRO A 42 2.55 4.54 2.51
C PRO A 42 3.02 4.90 1.10
N ARG A 43 4.26 4.53 0.80
CA ARG A 43 4.89 4.88 -0.48
C ARG A 43 4.06 4.33 -1.64
N THR A 44 3.85 5.18 -2.64
CA THR A 44 3.16 4.81 -3.87
C THR A 44 4.17 4.60 -4.98
N TYR A 45 3.90 3.60 -5.82
CA TYR A 45 4.67 3.30 -7.01
C TYR A 45 3.85 3.65 -8.23
N ARG A 46 4.46 4.27 -9.23
CA ARG A 46 3.80 4.56 -10.51
C ARG A 46 4.30 3.58 -11.56
N LEU A 47 3.38 2.80 -12.12
CA LEU A 47 3.67 1.88 -13.22
C LEU A 47 2.72 2.17 -14.37
N ASN A 48 3.27 2.64 -15.49
CA ASN A 48 2.50 2.98 -16.70
C ASN A 48 1.26 3.87 -16.43
N GLY A 49 1.44 4.94 -15.65
CA GLY A 49 0.36 5.87 -15.26
C GLY A 49 -0.57 5.37 -14.14
N MET A 50 -0.42 4.12 -13.67
CA MET A 50 -1.20 3.58 -12.56
C MET A 50 -0.48 3.76 -11.23
N VAL A 51 -1.24 4.13 -10.19
CA VAL A 51 -0.76 4.19 -8.81
C VAL A 51 -0.94 2.85 -8.13
N LEU A 52 0.15 2.29 -7.63
CA LEU A 52 0.22 1.03 -6.92
C LEU A 52 0.73 1.23 -5.49
N PHE A 53 0.28 0.38 -4.58
CA PHE A 53 0.73 0.32 -3.20
C PHE A 53 1.35 -1.04 -2.94
N ALA A 54 2.43 -1.07 -2.15
CA ALA A 54 2.91 -2.33 -1.60
C ALA A 54 1.85 -2.90 -0.64
N ALA A 55 1.40 -4.14 -0.87
CA ALA A 55 0.32 -4.73 -0.07
C ALA A 55 0.73 -4.87 1.40
N ASP A 56 1.96 -5.32 1.66
CA ASP A 56 2.51 -5.46 3.00
C ASP A 56 2.60 -4.11 3.73
N GLU A 57 3.18 -3.09 3.09
CA GLU A 57 3.30 -1.74 3.64
C GLU A 57 1.93 -1.14 3.95
N LEU A 58 0.93 -1.39 3.10
CA LEU A 58 -0.44 -0.94 3.31
C LEU A 58 -1.10 -1.62 4.52
N ARG A 59 -0.88 -2.93 4.70
CA ARG A 59 -1.39 -3.66 5.86
C ARG A 59 -0.71 -3.24 7.15
N GLU A 60 0.60 -3.09 7.12
CA GLU A 60 1.37 -2.64 8.28
C GLU A 60 0.98 -1.22 8.68
N TRP A 61 0.81 -0.34 7.69
CA TRP A 61 0.29 1.01 7.91
C TRP A 61 -1.09 1.02 8.57
N ALA A 62 -2.02 0.18 8.10
CA ALA A 62 -3.34 0.04 8.69
C ALA A 62 -3.28 -0.53 10.12
N ARG A 63 -2.43 -1.53 10.35
CA ARG A 63 -2.18 -2.14 11.68
C ARG A 63 -1.67 -1.11 12.69
N ARG A 64 -0.88 -0.14 12.25
CA ARG A 64 -0.32 0.93 13.08
C ARG A 64 -1.30 2.10 13.33
N GLY A 65 -2.53 2.03 12.83
CA GLY A 65 -3.53 3.07 13.06
C GLY A 65 -3.36 4.30 12.16
N PHE A 66 -2.88 4.10 10.94
CA PHE A 66 -2.78 5.14 9.90
C PHE A 66 -1.80 6.31 10.23
N PRO A 67 -0.53 6.03 10.59
CA PRO A 67 0.46 7.07 10.80
C PRO A 67 0.67 7.92 9.54
N ASN A 68 1.02 9.20 9.71
CA ASN A 68 1.34 10.07 8.59
C ASN A 68 2.68 9.67 7.94
N ARG A 69 3.02 10.29 6.80
CA ARG A 69 4.23 9.92 6.05
C ARG A 69 5.52 10.12 6.84
N GLU A 70 5.65 11.18 7.63
CA GLU A 70 6.84 11.40 8.47
C GLU A 70 7.00 10.30 9.52
N GLN A 71 5.90 9.88 10.15
CA GLN A 71 5.89 8.77 11.10
C GLN A 71 6.27 7.44 10.41
N LEU A 72 5.74 7.18 9.21
CA LEU A 72 6.11 6.01 8.41
C LEU A 72 7.60 6.02 8.01
N GLU A 73 8.13 7.16 7.60
CA GLU A 73 9.54 7.31 7.23
C GLU A 73 10.45 7.13 8.44
N ALA A 74 10.05 7.61 9.63
CA ALA A 74 10.75 7.36 10.88
C ALA A 74 10.75 5.86 11.25
N ILE A 75 9.63 5.17 11.04
CA ILE A 75 9.50 3.73 11.23
C ILE A 75 10.42 2.96 10.27
N HIS A 76 10.41 3.31 8.99
CA HIS A 76 11.28 2.67 7.99
C HIS A 76 12.76 2.91 8.27
N ARG A 77 13.11 4.11 8.77
CA ARG A 77 14.46 4.42 9.24
C ARG A 77 14.87 3.58 10.45
N ALA A 78 13.95 3.39 11.40
CA ALA A 78 14.20 2.59 12.61
C ALA A 78 14.29 1.08 12.33
N ASN A 79 13.54 0.57 11.35
CA ASN A 79 13.48 -0.85 11.01
C ASN A 79 14.58 -1.33 10.04
N GLY A 80 15.42 -0.44 9.51
CA GLY A 80 16.56 -0.82 8.66
C GLY A 80 16.20 -1.39 7.28
N THR A 81 14.95 -1.28 6.83
CA THR A 81 14.53 -1.79 5.51
C THR A 81 15.03 -0.86 4.40
N VAL A 82 16.04 -1.33 3.67
CA VAL A 82 16.74 -0.62 2.59
C VAL A 82 15.84 -0.31 1.38
N LYS A 83 15.68 1.00 1.13
CA LYS A 83 15.93 1.70 -0.13
C LYS A 83 15.78 0.88 -1.43
N GLY A 84 14.55 0.78 -1.94
CA GLY A 84 14.28 0.50 -3.36
C GLY A 84 14.31 1.79 -4.19
N ALA A 85 15.24 1.82 -5.14
CA ALA A 85 15.72 2.93 -5.94
C ALA A 85 14.63 3.83 -6.57
N ASP A 86 14.81 5.13 -6.38
CA ASP A 86 14.34 6.16 -7.30
C ASP A 86 15.55 6.54 -8.17
N LYS A 87 15.44 6.37 -9.48
CA LYS A 87 16.27 7.01 -10.50
C LYS A 87 15.37 7.38 -11.67
#